data_AF-F4RUN2-F1
#
_entry.id   AF-F4RUN2-F1
#
_cell.length_a   1.000
_cell.length_b   1.000
_cell.length_c   1.000
_cell.angle_alpha   90.00
_cell.angle_beta   90.00
_cell.angle_gamma   90.00
#
_symmetry.space_group_name_H-M   'P 1'
#
loop_
_entity.id
_entity.type
_entity.pdbx_description
1 polymer ?
#
loop_
_entity_poly.entity_id
_entity_poly.type
_entity_poly.pdbx_seq_one_letter_code
_entity_poly.pdbx_strand_id
1 'polypeptide(L)'
;MSPKSSEFFKPVELISDGKAGDAFDRAKKAITTSVGDKVFDDLKGITSEEEQKISTIRVTAQKAEATFVAKIQQSGRESPEGLEYFRGMISNKVLKLTALLLIMESDIEKNGSTHVSSDTPDEVKKLLNKNISLDKAAAGQTQKGVDG
;
A
#
# COMPACT_ATOMS: atom_id res chain seq x y z
N MET A 1 -33.66 -18.66 7.66
CA MET A 1 -32.34 -18.88 7.01
C MET A 1 -31.53 -17.60 7.18
N SER A 2 -30.61 -17.59 8.14
CA SER A 2 -29.71 -16.45 8.33
C SER A 2 -28.58 -16.53 7.30
N PRO A 3 -28.27 -15.46 6.56
CA PRO A 3 -27.09 -15.47 5.70
C PRO A 3 -25.85 -15.49 6.59
N LYS A 4 -24.94 -16.43 6.31
CA LYS A 4 -23.61 -16.52 6.93
C LYS A 4 -22.77 -15.34 6.47
N SER A 5 -22.85 -14.20 7.16
CA SER A 5 -22.08 -12.99 6.84
C SER A 5 -20.68 -12.99 7.49
N SER A 6 -19.98 -14.11 7.40
CA SER A 6 -18.60 -14.25 7.89
C SER A 6 -17.67 -14.73 6.77
N GLU A 7 -17.84 -14.22 5.55
CA GLU A 7 -16.70 -14.15 4.64
C GLU A 7 -15.76 -13.08 5.20
N PHE A 8 -14.93 -13.55 6.12
CA PHE A 8 -13.82 -12.85 6.73
C PHE A 8 -13.15 -11.98 5.68
N PHE A 9 -13.21 -10.67 5.86
CA PHE A 9 -12.18 -9.78 5.34
C PHE A 9 -10.85 -10.39 5.78
N LYS A 10 -10.12 -11.00 4.84
CA LYS A 10 -8.75 -11.41 5.12
C LYS A 10 -8.02 -10.16 5.63
N PRO A 11 -7.27 -10.23 6.74
CA PRO A 11 -6.47 -9.10 7.16
C PRO A 11 -5.62 -8.64 5.98
N VAL A 12 -5.59 -7.33 5.74
CA VAL A 12 -4.74 -6.76 4.70
C VAL A 12 -3.30 -7.11 5.06
N GLU A 13 -2.70 -7.98 4.27
CA GLU A 13 -1.31 -8.40 4.45
C GLU A 13 -0.40 -7.24 4.04
N LEU A 14 0.40 -6.71 4.97
CA LEU A 14 1.39 -5.71 4.62
C LEU A 14 2.50 -6.37 3.80
N ILE A 15 3.05 -5.62 2.85
CA ILE A 15 4.11 -6.11 1.95
C ILE A 15 5.51 -5.81 2.49
N SER A 16 5.64 -5.66 3.81
CA SER A 16 6.80 -5.01 4.43
C SER A 16 7.87 -5.95 4.97
N ASP A 17 7.57 -7.24 5.10
CA ASP A 17 8.55 -8.28 5.45
C ASP A 17 9.21 -8.89 4.21
N GLY A 18 10.40 -9.46 4.40
CA GLY A 18 11.12 -10.24 3.40
C GLY A 18 12.33 -9.51 2.80
N LYS A 19 12.38 -9.41 1.48
CA LYS A 19 13.45 -8.72 0.74
C LYS A 19 12.90 -7.52 -0.01
N ALA A 20 13.65 -6.43 -0.04
CA ALA A 20 13.34 -5.27 -0.86
C ALA A 20 13.64 -5.55 -2.34
N GLY A 21 13.04 -4.77 -3.24
CA GLY A 21 13.32 -4.76 -4.67
C GLY A 21 12.10 -5.01 -5.58
N ASP A 22 10.99 -5.48 -5.01
CA ASP A 22 9.75 -5.84 -5.73
C ASP A 22 8.49 -5.23 -5.09
N ALA A 23 8.63 -4.16 -4.29
CA ALA A 23 7.52 -3.60 -3.51
C ALA A 23 6.30 -3.19 -4.36
N PHE A 24 6.54 -2.69 -5.58
CA PHE A 24 5.43 -2.32 -6.47
C PHE A 24 4.64 -3.53 -6.95
N ASP A 25 5.33 -4.60 -7.36
CA ASP A 25 4.69 -5.83 -7.82
C ASP A 25 3.95 -6.51 -6.66
N ARG A 26 4.54 -6.50 -5.47
CA ARG A 26 3.87 -6.97 -4.24
C ARG A 26 2.64 -6.12 -3.90
N ALA A 27 2.70 -4.80 -4.06
CA ALA A 27 1.56 -3.92 -3.84
C ALA A 27 0.41 -4.22 -4.81
N LYS A 28 0.72 -4.34 -6.10
CA LYS A 28 -0.27 -4.74 -7.12
C LYS A 28 -0.87 -6.10 -6.79
N LYS A 29 -0.05 -7.08 -6.41
CA LYS A 29 -0.50 -8.42 -6.03
C LYS A 29 -1.41 -8.40 -4.81
N ALA A 30 -1.08 -7.63 -3.77
CA ALA A 30 -1.89 -7.52 -2.56
C ALA A 30 -3.27 -6.91 -2.85
N ILE A 31 -3.31 -5.86 -3.67
CA ILE A 31 -4.55 -5.22 -4.09
C ILE A 31 -5.39 -6.19 -4.96
N THR A 32 -4.82 -6.75 -6.03
CA THR A 32 -5.52 -7.72 -6.90
C THR A 32 -6.02 -8.96 -6.14
N THR A 33 -5.27 -9.46 -5.15
CA THR A 33 -5.74 -10.55 -4.29
C THR A 33 -6.96 -10.16 -3.47
N SER A 34 -7.12 -8.88 -3.14
CA SER A 34 -8.22 -8.36 -2.33
C SER A 34 -9.44 -7.97 -3.15
N VAL A 35 -9.26 -7.45 -4.37
CA VAL A 35 -10.33 -6.85 -5.18
C VAL A 35 -10.43 -7.39 -6.61
N GLY A 36 -9.59 -8.34 -7.01
CA GLY A 36 -9.59 -8.94 -8.35
C GLY A 36 -8.58 -8.31 -9.32
N ASP A 37 -8.26 -9.07 -10.38
CA ASP A 37 -7.16 -8.76 -11.30
C ASP A 37 -7.43 -7.56 -12.21
N LYS A 38 -8.70 -7.27 -12.49
CA LYS A 38 -9.10 -6.21 -13.43
C LYS A 38 -8.99 -4.79 -12.89
N VAL A 39 -8.74 -4.65 -11.58
CA VAL A 39 -8.76 -3.34 -10.91
C VAL A 39 -7.77 -2.34 -11.52
N PHE A 40 -6.66 -2.81 -12.10
CA PHE A 40 -5.67 -1.96 -12.77
C PHE A 40 -5.94 -1.71 -14.27
N ASP A 41 -6.87 -2.47 -14.88
CA ASP A 41 -7.16 -2.41 -16.31
C ASP A 41 -8.49 -1.70 -16.61
N ASP A 42 -9.43 -1.68 -15.67
CA ASP A 42 -10.75 -1.05 -15.80
C ASP A 42 -11.12 -0.23 -14.56
N LEU A 43 -10.64 1.03 -14.53
CA LEU A 43 -10.84 1.93 -13.40
C LEU A 43 -12.31 2.36 -13.22
N LYS A 44 -13.07 2.50 -14.32
CA LYS A 44 -14.51 2.78 -14.27
C LYS A 44 -15.32 1.61 -13.73
N GLY A 45 -14.88 0.39 -14.03
CA GLY A 45 -15.50 -0.85 -13.60
C GLY A 45 -15.32 -1.17 -12.12
N ILE A 46 -14.43 -0.47 -11.41
CA ILE A 46 -14.25 -0.67 -9.96
C ILE A 46 -15.59 -0.40 -9.24
N THR A 47 -16.08 -1.36 -8.49
CA THR A 47 -17.31 -1.25 -7.71
C THR A 47 -17.07 -0.51 -6.41
N SER A 48 -18.14 0.00 -5.78
CA SER A 48 -18.03 0.65 -4.46
C SER A 48 -17.50 -0.31 -3.37
N GLU A 49 -17.73 -1.62 -3.49
CA GLU A 49 -17.17 -2.60 -2.57
C GLU A 49 -15.65 -2.74 -2.75
N GLU A 50 -15.16 -2.76 -3.99
CA GLU A 50 -13.73 -2.78 -4.30
C GLU A 50 -13.05 -1.47 -3.87
N GLU A 51 -13.68 -0.32 -4.08
CA GLU A 51 -13.19 0.97 -3.55
C GLU A 51 -13.06 0.96 -2.03
N GLN A 52 -14.04 0.39 -1.31
CA GLN A 52 -13.95 0.24 0.14
C GLN A 52 -12.78 -0.65 0.55
N LYS A 53 -12.56 -1.78 -0.13
CA LYS A 53 -11.42 -2.68 0.13
C LYS A 53 -10.08 -1.98 -0.15
N ILE A 54 -9.95 -1.26 -1.27
CA ILE A 54 -8.73 -0.48 -1.60
C ILE A 54 -8.50 0.61 -0.54
N SER A 55 -9.57 1.27 -0.09
CA SER A 55 -9.51 2.27 0.99
C SER A 55 -9.07 1.66 2.32
N THR A 56 -9.57 0.47 2.67
CA THR A 56 -9.12 -0.29 3.83
C THR A 56 -7.63 -0.63 3.73
N ILE A 57 -7.14 -1.07 2.56
CA ILE A 57 -5.71 -1.30 2.34
C ILE A 57 -4.90 -0.03 2.60
N ARG A 58 -5.32 1.10 2.00
CA ARG A 58 -4.67 2.40 2.18
C ARG A 58 -4.61 2.80 3.65
N VAL A 59 -5.72 2.71 4.37
CA VAL A 59 -5.83 3.10 5.79
C VAL A 59 -5.00 2.19 6.68
N THR A 60 -4.99 0.88 6.43
CA THR A 60 -4.16 -0.07 7.18
C THR A 60 -2.68 0.23 6.99
N ALA A 61 -2.24 0.41 5.74
CA ALA A 61 -0.86 0.81 5.44
C ALA A 61 -0.51 2.16 6.09
N GLN A 62 -1.43 3.13 6.08
CA GLN A 62 -1.23 4.42 6.74
C GLN A 62 -1.06 4.29 8.26
N LYS A 63 -1.86 3.45 8.93
CA LYS A 63 -1.77 3.23 10.38
C LYS A 63 -0.44 2.58 10.76
N ALA A 64 0.05 1.64 9.95
CA ALA A 64 1.32 0.97 10.18
C ALA A 64 2.53 1.93 10.13
N GLU A 65 2.44 3.06 9.41
CA GLU A 65 3.55 4.03 9.33
C GLU A 65 3.98 4.55 10.70
N ALA A 66 3.04 4.76 11.64
CA ALA A 66 3.38 5.20 12.99
C ALA A 66 4.19 4.14 13.74
N THR A 67 3.82 2.86 13.59
CA THR A 67 4.55 1.73 14.18
C THR A 67 5.94 1.59 13.58
N PHE A 68 6.09 1.75 12.27
CA PHE A 68 7.42 1.80 11.62
C PHE A 68 8.29 2.89 12.21
N VAL A 69 7.78 4.12 12.32
CA VAL A 69 8.53 5.24 12.89
C VAL A 69 8.97 4.92 14.32
N ALA A 70 8.08 4.37 15.14
CA ALA A 70 8.41 3.97 16.51
C ALA A 70 9.50 2.88 16.56
N LYS A 71 9.39 1.83 15.73
CA LYS A 71 10.38 0.74 15.65
C LYS A 71 11.75 1.24 15.17
N ILE A 72 11.78 2.09 14.15
CA ILE A 72 13.01 2.71 13.63
C ILE A 72 13.69 3.57 14.71
N GLN A 73 12.91 4.33 15.49
CA GLN A 73 13.43 5.11 16.61
C GLN A 73 13.96 4.22 17.74
N GLN A 74 13.23 3.16 18.10
CA GLN A 74 13.61 2.21 19.14
C GLN A 74 14.90 1.44 18.80
N SER A 75 15.02 0.96 17.56
CA SER A 75 16.21 0.22 17.11
C SER A 75 17.41 1.14 16.79
N GLY A 76 17.18 2.44 16.62
CA GLY A 76 18.17 3.41 16.15
C GLY A 76 18.26 3.49 14.63
N ARG A 77 18.17 4.70 14.06
CA ARG A 77 17.95 4.93 12.61
C ARG A 77 19.05 4.37 11.69
N GLU A 78 20.27 4.27 12.21
CA GLU A 78 21.44 3.78 11.45
C GLU A 78 21.84 2.37 11.85
N SER A 79 21.17 1.75 12.83
CA SER A 79 21.45 0.37 13.18
C SER A 79 20.99 -0.56 12.06
N PRO A 80 21.60 -1.76 11.93
CA PRO A 80 21.16 -2.75 10.94
C PRO A 80 19.65 -3.02 11.01
N GLU A 81 19.09 -3.12 12.22
CA GLU A 81 17.67 -3.35 12.42
C GLU A 81 16.82 -2.11 12.08
N GLY A 82 17.26 -0.91 12.44
CA GLY A 82 16.56 0.32 12.06
C GLY A 82 16.47 0.49 10.54
N LEU A 83 17.53 0.09 9.82
CA LEU A 83 17.54 0.05 8.36
C LEU A 83 16.60 -1.01 7.79
N GLU A 84 16.44 -2.17 8.45
CA GLU A 84 15.48 -3.21 8.06
C GLU A 84 14.03 -2.71 8.16
N TYR A 85 13.66 -2.06 9.28
CA TYR A 85 12.34 -1.44 9.42
C TYR A 85 12.14 -0.25 8.47
N PHE A 86 13.19 0.52 8.18
CA PHE A 86 13.10 1.61 7.21
C PHE A 86 12.77 1.09 5.80
N ARG A 87 13.37 -0.02 5.38
CA ARG A 87 13.03 -0.67 4.10
C ARG A 87 11.61 -1.23 4.10
N GLY A 88 11.18 -1.87 5.20
CA GLY A 88 9.79 -2.32 5.33
C GLY A 88 8.79 -1.16 5.25
N MET A 89 9.13 -0.01 5.84
CA MET A 89 8.34 1.22 5.74
C MET A 89 8.23 1.73 4.30
N ILE A 90 9.31 1.65 3.50
CA ILE A 90 9.28 2.02 2.08
C ILE A 90 8.31 1.13 1.32
N SER A 91 8.37 -0.19 1.51
CA SER A 91 7.42 -1.12 0.88
C SER A 91 5.98 -0.83 1.29
N ASN A 92 5.73 -0.59 2.57
CA ASN A 92 4.41 -0.18 3.06
C ASN A 92 3.93 1.16 2.44
N LYS A 93 4.83 2.13 2.23
CA LYS A 93 4.52 3.37 1.51
C LYS A 93 4.14 3.13 0.05
N VAL A 94 4.82 2.20 -0.64
CA VAL A 94 4.47 1.81 -2.01
C VAL A 94 3.05 1.24 -2.06
N LEU A 95 2.68 0.36 -1.12
CA LEU A 95 1.30 -0.16 -1.01
C LEU A 95 0.27 0.95 -0.81
N LYS A 96 0.50 1.84 0.17
CA LYS A 96 -0.39 2.96 0.48
C LYS A 96 -0.61 3.87 -0.72
N LEU A 97 0.48 4.28 -1.38
CA LEU A 97 0.44 5.22 -2.49
C LEU A 97 -0.17 4.58 -3.75
N THR A 98 0.06 3.28 -3.98
CA THR A 98 -0.59 2.55 -5.07
C THR A 98 -2.11 2.50 -4.86
N ALA A 99 -2.56 2.16 -3.65
CA ALA A 99 -4.00 2.15 -3.31
C ALA A 99 -4.63 3.55 -3.41
N LEU A 100 -3.94 4.58 -2.93
CA LEU A 100 -4.42 5.96 -3.04
C LEU A 100 -4.56 6.40 -4.50
N LEU A 101 -3.53 6.15 -5.31
CA LEU A 101 -3.54 6.51 -6.72
C LEU A 101 -4.69 5.83 -7.47
N LEU A 102 -4.92 4.55 -7.18
CA LEU A 102 -6.00 3.77 -7.78
C LEU A 102 -7.39 4.34 -7.47
N ILE A 103 -7.62 4.76 -6.22
CA ILE A 103 -8.86 5.44 -5.81
C ILE A 103 -9.01 6.78 -6.54
N MET A 104 -7.94 7.56 -6.63
CA MET A 104 -7.97 8.87 -7.28
C MET A 104 -8.25 8.76 -8.77
N GLU A 105 -7.57 7.85 -9.48
CA GLU A 105 -7.79 7.66 -10.91
C GLU A 105 -9.18 7.07 -11.20
N SER A 106 -9.68 6.18 -10.34
CA SER A 106 -11.07 5.69 -10.37
C SER A 106 -12.10 6.83 -10.26
N ASP A 107 -11.95 7.72 -9.27
CA ASP A 107 -12.87 8.85 -9.07
C ASP A 107 -12.83 9.84 -10.26
N ILE A 108 -11.62 10.10 -10.79
CA ILE A 108 -11.44 10.92 -11.99
C ILE A 108 -12.17 10.29 -13.19
N GLU A 109 -12.04 8.99 -13.41
CA GLU A 109 -12.66 8.32 -14.55
C GLU A 109 -14.18 8.21 -14.45
N LYS A 110 -14.72 8.01 -13.24
CA LYS A 110 -16.18 7.91 -13.00
C LYS A 110 -16.87 9.27 -12.97
N ASN A 111 -16.26 10.23 -12.28
CA ASN A 111 -16.91 11.47 -11.85
C ASN A 111 -16.25 12.73 -12.39
N GLY A 112 -15.06 12.64 -13.01
CA GLY A 112 -14.29 13.79 -13.45
C GLY A 112 -13.73 14.64 -12.29
N SER A 113 -13.68 14.08 -11.08
CA SER A 113 -13.33 14.78 -9.84
C SER A 113 -11.97 14.33 -9.31
N THR A 114 -11.23 15.27 -8.69
CA THR A 114 -9.96 15.01 -7.99
C THR A 114 -10.11 15.07 -6.45
N HIS A 115 -11.33 15.07 -5.91
CA HIS A 115 -11.61 15.46 -4.51
C HIS A 115 -11.30 14.39 -3.44
N VAL A 116 -10.69 13.26 -3.81
CA VAL A 116 -10.42 12.15 -2.89
C VAL A 116 -9.22 12.39 -1.96
N SER A 117 -8.42 13.44 -2.21
CA SER A 117 -7.22 13.80 -1.46
C SER A 117 -6.92 15.31 -1.58
N SER A 118 -6.16 15.87 -0.63
CA SER A 118 -5.54 17.19 -0.79
C SER A 118 -4.38 17.17 -1.80
N ASP A 119 -3.80 15.99 -2.04
CA ASP A 119 -2.72 15.78 -3.00
C ASP A 119 -3.28 15.60 -4.41
N THR A 120 -2.53 16.04 -5.41
CA THR A 120 -2.86 15.76 -6.83
C THR A 120 -2.38 14.35 -7.25
N PRO A 121 -3.01 13.73 -8.27
CA PRO A 121 -2.53 12.44 -8.79
C PRO A 121 -1.06 12.46 -9.19
N ASP A 122 -0.58 13.58 -9.74
CA ASP A 122 0.82 13.73 -10.17
C ASP A 122 1.79 13.78 -8.98
N GLU A 123 1.42 14.41 -7.87
CA GLU A 123 2.22 14.38 -6.64
C GLU A 123 2.28 12.97 -6.05
N VAL A 124 1.16 12.27 -6.02
CA VAL A 124 1.10 10.87 -5.56
C VAL A 124 1.95 9.98 -6.46
N LYS A 125 1.90 10.14 -7.79
CA LYS A 125 2.76 9.44 -8.76
C LYS A 125 4.25 9.71 -8.51
N LYS A 126 4.64 10.97 -8.29
CA LYS A 126 6.04 11.33 -7.97
C LYS A 126 6.51 10.66 -6.68
N LEU A 127 5.70 10.69 -5.62
CA LEU A 127 6.02 10.05 -4.35
C LEU A 127 6.09 8.52 -4.48
N LEU A 128 5.17 7.92 -5.23
CA LEU A 128 5.16 6.50 -5.52
C LEU A 128 6.45 6.09 -6.23
N ASN A 129 6.79 6.76 -7.34
CA ASN A 129 8.00 6.50 -8.12
C ASN A 129 9.28 6.66 -7.30
N LYS A 130 9.34 7.66 -6.41
CA LYS A 130 10.45 7.83 -5.47
C LYS A 130 10.61 6.61 -4.56
N ASN A 131 9.53 6.11 -3.95
CA ASN A 131 9.60 4.96 -3.05
C ASN A 131 9.90 3.65 -3.80
N ILE A 132 9.36 3.47 -5.01
CA ILE A 132 9.73 2.35 -5.89
C ILE A 132 11.23 2.38 -6.20
N SER A 133 11.78 3.57 -6.47
CA SER A 133 13.22 3.71 -6.77
C SER A 133 14.08 3.39 -5.56
N LEU A 134 13.67 3.82 -4.36
CA LEU A 134 14.35 3.49 -3.10
C LEU A 134 14.31 1.98 -2.79
N ASP A 135 13.16 1.33 -3.00
CA ASP A 135 13.01 -0.11 -2.83
C ASP A 135 13.91 -0.88 -3.81
N LYS A 136 13.91 -0.51 -5.10
CA LYS A 136 14.80 -1.10 -6.11
C LYS A 136 16.28 -0.90 -5.80
N ALA A 137 16.66 0.27 -5.29
CA ALA A 137 18.04 0.53 -4.88
C ALA A 137 18.48 -0.36 -3.69
N ALA A 138 17.53 -0.82 -2.87
CA ALA A 138 17.76 -1.73 -1.76
C ALA A 138 17.52 -3.21 -2.12
N ALA A 139 17.42 -3.55 -3.42
CA ALA A 139 17.08 -4.90 -3.86
C ALA A 139 17.94 -5.99 -3.18
N GLY A 140 17.28 -7.04 -2.67
CA GLY A 140 17.93 -8.16 -1.97
C GLY A 140 18.31 -7.88 -0.50
N GLN A 141 18.22 -6.63 -0.04
CA GLN A 141 18.40 -6.31 1.38
C GLN A 141 17.18 -6.77 2.19
N THR A 142 17.44 -7.21 3.42
CA THR A 142 16.38 -7.64 4.36
C THR A 142 15.51 -6.46 4.77
N GLN A 143 14.20 -6.65 4.74
CA GLN A 143 13.22 -5.72 5.30
C GLN A 143 12.39 -6.41 6.39
N LYS A 144 12.05 -5.66 7.42
CA LYS A 144 11.19 -6.09 8.52
C LYS A 144 9.88 -5.31 8.49
N GLY A 145 8.78 -6.02 8.56
CA GLY A 145 7.45 -5.48 8.75
C GLY A 145 7.19 -5.08 10.20
N VAL A 146 6.02 -4.50 10.44
CA VAL A 146 5.55 -4.11 11.78
C VAL A 146 4.24 -4.81 12.15
N ASP A 147 3.94 -5.89 11.44
CA ASP A 147 2.78 -6.72 11.72
C ASP A 147 2.96 -7.34 13.11
N GLY A 148 1.95 -7.12 13.95
CA GLY A 148 1.72 -7.79 15.22
C GLY A 148 0.50 -8.68 15.09
#